data_AF-A0A1G2KH05-F1
#
_entry.id   AF-A0A1G2KH05-F1
#
_cell.length_a   1.000
_cell.length_b   1.000
_cell.length_c   1.000
_cell.angle_alpha   90.00
_cell.angle_beta   90.00
_cell.angle_gamma   90.00
#
_symmetry.space_group_name_H-M   'P 1'
#
loop_
_entity.id
_entity.type
_entity.pdbx_description
1 polymer ?
#
loop_
_entity_poly.entity_id
_entity_poly.type
_entity_poly.pdbx_seq_one_letter_code
_entity_poly.pdbx_strand_id
1 'polypeptide(L)'
;MFKKFFILKEANQRLPYVKKIVGEILEKGQRLRTLMAAVQDEAAVFAGEHVSDEIEVLMAELEALGCFYKDWNFQIGLVDFPAKIEGEEVLLCWKSDEPEILWYHSMEDGYAGRRPLPAEWLLGDAFKNS
;
A
#
# COMPACT_ATOMS: atom_id res chain seq x y z
N MET A 1 1.36 17.25 -1.93
CA MET A 1 0.82 17.05 -3.30
C MET A 1 1.39 15.77 -3.85
N PHE A 2 0.56 14.86 -4.36
CA PHE A 2 1.04 13.59 -4.91
C PHE A 2 1.88 13.83 -6.17
N LYS A 3 2.95 13.05 -6.32
CA LYS A 3 3.84 13.12 -7.51
C LYS A 3 3.18 12.53 -8.76
N LYS A 4 2.11 11.73 -8.58
CA LYS A 4 1.43 10.98 -9.61
C LYS A 4 -0.01 10.64 -9.20
N PHE A 5 -0.90 10.61 -10.18
CA PHE A 5 -2.22 10.01 -10.07
C PHE A 5 -2.33 8.84 -11.04
N PHE A 6 -3.00 7.77 -10.61
CA PHE A 6 -3.23 6.55 -11.36
C PHE A 6 -4.65 6.50 -11.90
N ILE A 7 -4.80 5.88 -13.06
CA ILE A 7 -6.06 5.27 -13.46
C ILE A 7 -6.08 3.82 -12.94
N LEU A 8 -7.28 3.27 -12.71
CA LEU A 8 -7.42 1.92 -12.14
C LEU A 8 -6.63 0.84 -12.90
N LYS A 9 -6.70 0.87 -14.24
CA LYS A 9 -5.96 -0.07 -15.09
C LYS A 9 -4.45 0.00 -14.85
N GLU A 10 -3.91 1.21 -14.73
CA GLU A 10 -2.49 1.41 -14.49
C GLU A 10 -2.10 0.92 -13.09
N ALA A 11 -2.89 1.24 -12.06
CA ALA A 11 -2.65 0.78 -10.71
C ALA A 11 -2.65 -0.76 -10.63
N ASN A 12 -3.61 -1.42 -11.29
CA ASN A 12 -3.65 -2.88 -11.41
C ASN A 12 -2.43 -3.46 -12.14
N GLN A 13 -1.92 -2.78 -13.18
CA GLN A 13 -0.68 -3.19 -13.87
C GLN A 13 0.57 -3.10 -12.98
N ARG A 14 0.55 -2.29 -11.91
CA ARG A 14 1.65 -2.22 -10.93
C ARG A 14 1.62 -3.34 -9.91
N LEU A 15 0.47 -4.00 -9.71
CA LEU A 15 0.30 -4.99 -8.65
C LEU A 15 1.33 -6.13 -8.66
N PRO A 16 1.84 -6.67 -9.79
CA PRO A 16 2.89 -7.69 -9.72
C PRO A 16 4.13 -7.24 -8.95
N TYR A 17 4.55 -5.97 -9.13
CA TYR A 17 5.69 -5.39 -8.41
C TYR A 17 5.32 -5.05 -6.96
N VAL A 18 4.15 -4.44 -6.76
CA VAL A 18 3.67 -4.06 -5.41
C VAL A 18 3.48 -5.29 -4.54
N LYS A 19 2.92 -6.38 -5.06
CA LYS A 19 2.74 -7.66 -4.35
C LYS A 19 4.06 -8.23 -3.87
N LYS A 20 5.11 -8.16 -4.69
CA LYS A 20 6.45 -8.63 -4.30
C LYS A 20 6.98 -7.81 -3.12
N ILE A 21 6.99 -6.48 -3.25
CA ILE A 21 7.51 -5.58 -2.21
C ILE A 21 6.71 -5.72 -0.91
N VAL A 22 5.38 -5.74 -1.00
CA VAL A 22 4.51 -5.93 0.18
C VAL A 22 4.69 -7.29 0.83
N GLY A 23 4.91 -8.35 0.05
CA GLY A 23 5.26 -9.66 0.60
C GLY A 23 6.53 -9.61 1.44
N GLU A 24 7.57 -8.94 0.95
CA GLU A 24 8.83 -8.75 1.68
C GLU A 24 8.64 -7.89 2.94
N ILE A 25 7.83 -6.82 2.87
CA ILE A 25 7.46 -6.00 4.05
C ILE A 25 6.76 -6.85 5.12
N LEU A 26 5.80 -7.71 4.73
CA LEU A 26 5.05 -8.53 5.67
C LEU A 26 5.94 -9.60 6.34
N GLU A 27 6.83 -10.24 5.58
CA GLU A 27 7.80 -11.19 6.11
C GLU A 27 8.74 -10.52 7.11
N LYS A 28 9.30 -9.37 6.75
CA LYS A 28 10.18 -8.58 7.63
C LYS A 28 9.42 -8.06 8.85
N GLY A 29 8.19 -7.61 8.68
CA GLY A 29 7.33 -7.17 9.78
C GLY A 29 7.04 -8.27 10.80
N GLN A 30 6.83 -9.52 10.33
CA GLN A 30 6.72 -10.68 11.21
C GLN A 30 8.02 -10.96 11.98
N ARG A 31 9.17 -10.86 11.30
CA ARG A 31 10.48 -11.01 11.93
C ARG A 31 10.73 -9.93 12.99
N LEU A 32 10.41 -8.67 12.67
CA LEU A 32 10.54 -7.54 13.59
C LEU A 32 9.73 -7.76 14.87
N ARG A 33 8.47 -8.20 14.75
CA ARG A 33 7.63 -8.53 15.93
C ARG A 33 8.24 -9.63 16.79
N THR A 34 8.86 -10.63 16.17
CA THR A 34 9.52 -11.74 16.88
C THR A 34 10.74 -11.24 17.65
N LEU A 35 11.56 -10.37 17.04
CA LEU A 35 12.73 -9.76 17.68
C LEU A 35 12.32 -8.82 18.82
N MET A 36 11.27 -8.01 18.62
CA MET A 36 10.72 -7.14 19.66
C MET A 36 10.14 -7.91 20.85
N ALA A 37 9.70 -9.15 20.68
CA ALA A 37 9.29 -9.98 21.83
C ALA A 37 10.49 -10.39 22.72
N ALA A 38 11.71 -10.31 22.19
CA ALA A 38 12.96 -10.65 22.87
C ALA A 38 13.77 -9.41 23.31
N VAL A 39 13.11 -8.30 23.68
CA VAL A 39 13.73 -6.99 24.01
C VAL A 39 14.85 -6.99 25.06
N GLN A 40 15.04 -8.07 25.82
CA GLN A 40 16.11 -8.18 26.81
C GLN A 40 17.45 -8.63 26.20
N ASP A 41 17.46 -9.03 24.93
CA ASP A 41 18.65 -9.43 24.17
C ASP A 41 19.13 -8.27 23.29
N GLU A 42 20.32 -7.74 23.58
CA GLU A 42 20.94 -6.64 22.84
C GLU A 42 21.16 -6.97 21.36
N ALA A 43 21.47 -8.23 21.04
CA ALA A 43 21.59 -8.67 19.65
C ALA A 43 20.23 -8.68 18.94
N ALA A 44 19.14 -8.99 19.66
CA ALA A 44 17.79 -8.93 19.12
C ALA A 44 17.34 -7.48 18.86
N VAL A 45 17.71 -6.53 19.73
CA VAL A 45 17.45 -5.10 19.52
C VAL A 45 18.16 -4.61 18.25
N PHE A 46 19.46 -4.86 18.12
CA PHE A 46 20.23 -4.45 16.94
C PHE A 46 19.70 -5.10 15.65
N ALA A 47 19.34 -6.39 15.68
CA ALA A 47 18.72 -7.05 14.55
C ALA A 47 17.33 -6.45 14.21
N GLY A 48 16.58 -6.00 15.22
CA GLY A 48 15.30 -5.32 15.05
C GLY A 48 15.45 -3.98 14.34
N GLU A 49 16.43 -3.16 14.74
CA GLU A 49 16.75 -1.89 14.07
C GLU A 49 17.08 -2.13 12.59
N HIS A 50 17.95 -3.10 12.29
CA HIS A 50 18.30 -3.42 10.91
C HIS A 50 17.09 -3.85 10.06
N VAL A 51 16.19 -4.67 10.62
CA VAL A 51 14.96 -5.08 9.92
C VAL A 51 14.03 -3.89 9.70
N SER A 52 13.97 -2.94 10.63
CA SER A 52 13.21 -1.70 10.47
C SER A 52 13.75 -0.88 9.29
N ASP A 53 15.07 -0.69 9.19
CA ASP A 53 15.69 0.02 8.08
C ASP A 53 15.37 -0.63 6.73
N GLU A 54 15.40 -1.96 6.65
CA GLU A 54 15.04 -2.69 5.44
C GLU A 54 13.57 -2.47 5.05
N ILE A 55 12.65 -2.40 6.02
CA ILE A 55 11.23 -2.08 5.76
C ILE A 55 11.09 -0.65 5.24
N GLU A 56 11.80 0.31 5.83
CA GLU A 56 11.78 1.71 5.37
C GLU A 56 12.25 1.84 3.92
N VAL A 57 13.30 1.10 3.53
CA VAL A 57 13.76 1.04 2.13
C VAL A 57 12.66 0.51 1.20
N LEU A 58 12.00 -0.59 1.57
CA LEU A 58 10.90 -1.17 0.78
C LEU A 58 9.69 -0.22 0.67
N MET A 59 9.37 0.49 1.75
CA MET A 59 8.32 1.53 1.72
C MET A 59 8.71 2.68 0.79
N ALA A 60 9.97 3.13 0.81
CA ALA A 60 10.48 4.14 -0.12
C ALA A 60 10.43 3.67 -1.58
N GLU A 61 10.66 2.38 -1.85
CA GLU A 61 10.48 1.80 -3.19
C GLU A 61 9.03 1.89 -3.67
N LEU A 62 8.05 1.58 -2.80
CA LEU A 62 6.63 1.78 -3.13
C LEU A 62 6.32 3.25 -3.42
N GLU A 63 6.84 4.16 -2.62
CA GLU A 63 6.64 5.60 -2.84
C GLU A 63 7.27 6.08 -4.15
N ALA A 64 8.43 5.52 -4.53
CA ALA A 64 9.06 5.79 -5.83
C ALA A 64 8.21 5.27 -7.01
N LEU A 65 7.45 4.18 -6.80
CA LEU A 65 6.44 3.72 -7.76
C LEU A 65 5.19 4.61 -7.78
N GLY A 66 4.99 5.45 -6.77
CA GLY A 66 3.86 6.38 -6.61
C GLY A 66 2.74 5.87 -5.71
N CYS A 67 2.93 4.73 -5.05
CA CYS A 67 1.96 4.14 -4.12
C CYS A 67 2.48 4.18 -2.68
N PHE A 68 1.59 4.10 -1.69
CA PHE A 68 1.94 4.34 -0.29
C PHE A 68 1.52 3.16 0.56
N TYR A 69 2.46 2.56 1.27
CA TYR A 69 2.16 1.54 2.25
C TYR A 69 1.51 2.17 3.50
N LYS A 70 0.42 1.58 4.00
CA LYS A 70 -0.42 2.15 5.06
C LYS A 70 -0.61 1.26 6.28
N ASP A 71 -0.16 0.02 6.20
CA ASP A 71 -0.35 -0.95 7.27
C ASP A 71 0.82 -0.93 8.27
N TRP A 72 0.80 0.02 9.20
CA TRP A 72 1.86 0.26 10.20
C TRP A 72 2.20 -0.93 11.09
N ASN A 73 1.33 -1.94 11.20
CA ASN A 73 1.58 -3.14 12.01
C ASN A 73 2.12 -4.32 11.20
N PHE A 74 2.20 -4.18 9.88
CA PHE A 74 2.73 -5.18 8.94
C PHE A 74 2.02 -6.53 9.03
N GLN A 75 0.69 -6.55 9.05
CA GLN A 75 -0.11 -7.78 9.14
C GLN A 75 -0.96 -8.06 7.89
N ILE A 76 -1.56 -7.03 7.32
CA ILE A 76 -2.53 -7.16 6.22
C ILE A 76 -1.98 -6.67 4.88
N GLY A 77 -0.98 -5.77 4.90
CA GLY A 77 -0.35 -5.25 3.69
C GLY A 77 -1.28 -4.34 2.90
N LEU A 78 -1.55 -3.16 3.46
CA LEU A 78 -2.42 -2.14 2.86
C LEU A 78 -1.60 -1.16 2.02
N VAL A 79 -2.02 -0.91 0.78
CA VAL A 79 -1.37 0.06 -0.11
C VAL A 79 -2.39 0.96 -0.79
N ASP A 80 -2.11 2.26 -0.75
CA ASP A 80 -2.91 3.28 -1.42
C ASP A 80 -2.24 3.77 -2.70
N PHE A 81 -3.05 3.93 -3.75
CA PHE A 81 -2.66 4.53 -5.02
C PHE A 81 -3.46 5.82 -5.21
N PRO A 82 -2.82 7.00 -5.26
CA PRO A 82 -3.53 8.23 -5.56
C PRO A 82 -4.18 8.16 -6.92
N ALA A 83 -5.44 8.55 -7.01
CA ALA A 83 -6.19 8.62 -8.26
C ALA A 83 -7.03 9.88 -8.30
N LYS A 84 -7.47 10.23 -9.50
CA LYS A 84 -8.39 11.34 -9.73
C LYS A 84 -9.57 10.86 -10.54
N ILE A 85 -10.78 11.06 -10.02
CA ILE A 85 -12.00 10.53 -10.63
C ILE A 85 -13.03 11.65 -10.67
N GLU A 86 -13.52 11.95 -11.88
CA GLU A 86 -14.43 13.08 -12.13
C GLU A 86 -13.96 14.44 -11.57
N GLY A 87 -12.65 14.61 -11.39
CA GLY A 87 -12.08 15.84 -10.82
C GLY A 87 -11.71 15.75 -9.33
N GLU A 88 -12.19 14.72 -8.63
CA GLU A 88 -11.97 14.52 -7.20
C GLU A 88 -10.76 13.63 -6.92
N GLU A 89 -9.95 14.00 -5.93
CA GLU A 89 -8.81 13.20 -5.49
C GLU A 89 -9.28 12.09 -4.54
N VAL A 90 -8.91 10.86 -4.86
CA VAL A 90 -9.23 9.67 -4.07
C VAL A 90 -8.02 8.77 -3.95
N LEU A 91 -8.09 7.78 -3.07
CA LEU A 91 -7.07 6.75 -2.89
C LEU A 91 -7.67 5.39 -3.26
N LEU A 92 -7.17 4.78 -4.34
CA LEU A 92 -7.48 3.39 -4.65
C LEU A 92 -6.72 2.51 -3.65
N CYS A 93 -7.42 1.63 -2.97
CA CYS A 93 -6.94 0.98 -1.77
C CYS A 93 -6.89 -0.54 -1.99
N TRP A 94 -5.68 -1.10 -1.95
CA TRP A 94 -5.42 -2.51 -2.19
C TRP A 94 -4.93 -3.21 -0.92
N LYS A 95 -5.40 -4.45 -0.70
CA LYS A 95 -4.88 -5.34 0.34
C LYS A 95 -4.14 -6.53 -0.26
N SER A 96 -3.16 -7.05 0.47
CA SER A 96 -2.31 -8.16 0.01
C SER A 96 -3.06 -9.44 -0.38
N ASP A 97 -4.24 -9.68 0.20
CA ASP A 97 -5.12 -10.82 -0.09
C ASP A 97 -6.02 -10.62 -1.31
N GLU A 98 -6.02 -9.42 -1.92
CA GLU A 98 -6.87 -9.10 -3.07
C GLU A 98 -6.14 -9.33 -4.41
N PRO A 99 -6.79 -9.99 -5.38
CA PRO A 99 -6.18 -10.26 -6.68
C PRO A 99 -5.94 -8.98 -7.48
N GLU A 100 -6.82 -7.99 -7.34
CA GLU A 100 -6.85 -6.71 -8.04
C GLU A 100 -7.40 -5.60 -7.12
N ILE A 101 -7.28 -4.35 -7.54
CA ILE A 101 -7.80 -3.20 -6.79
C ILE A 101 -9.30 -3.06 -7.06
N LEU A 102 -10.11 -3.30 -6.03
CA LEU A 102 -11.58 -3.22 -6.09
C LEU A 102 -12.18 -2.18 -5.16
N TRP A 103 -11.34 -1.44 -4.44
CA TRP A 103 -11.76 -0.53 -3.38
C TRP A 103 -11.06 0.81 -3.48
N TYR A 104 -11.70 1.82 -2.92
CA TYR A 104 -11.13 3.16 -2.76
C TYR A 104 -11.64 3.79 -1.47
N HIS A 105 -11.04 4.91 -1.08
CA HIS A 105 -11.58 5.79 -0.07
C HIS A 105 -11.28 7.26 -0.42
N SER A 106 -12.00 8.17 0.25
CA SER A 106 -11.69 9.60 0.18
C SER A 106 -10.38 9.91 0.88
N MET A 107 -9.85 11.10 0.63
CA MET A 107 -8.65 11.60 1.32
C MET A 107 -8.84 11.77 2.84
N GLU A 108 -10.09 11.94 3.29
CA GLU A 108 -10.41 12.23 4.69
C GLU A 108 -10.74 10.99 5.52
N ASP A 109 -11.40 9.98 4.92
CA ASP A 109 -11.90 8.83 5.69
C ASP A 109 -10.83 7.77 5.99
N GLY A 110 -9.74 7.75 5.22
CA GLY A 110 -8.72 6.71 5.28
C GLY A 110 -9.28 5.29 5.08
N TYR A 111 -8.54 4.29 5.58
CA TYR A 111 -8.92 2.88 5.45
C TYR A 111 -10.30 2.54 6.05
N ALA A 112 -10.74 3.24 7.10
CA ALA A 112 -12.04 3.01 7.72
C ALA A 112 -13.23 3.36 6.79
N GLY A 113 -13.03 4.29 5.86
CA GLY A 113 -14.02 4.68 4.86
C GLY A 113 -13.89 3.94 3.53
N ARG A 114 -13.23 2.78 3.51
CA ARG A 114 -13.04 1.96 2.32
C ARG A 114 -14.38 1.52 1.74
N ARG A 115 -14.59 1.81 0.46
CA ARG A 115 -15.82 1.53 -0.31
C ARG A 115 -15.47 0.79 -1.61
N PRO A 116 -16.35 -0.09 -2.11
CA PRO A 116 -16.11 -0.75 -3.39
C PRO A 116 -16.11 0.27 -4.53
N LEU A 117 -15.29 0.04 -5.55
CA LEU A 117 -15.29 0.84 -6.76
C LEU A 117 -16.65 0.72 -7.47
N PRO A 118 -17.26 1.84 -7.92
CA PRO A 118 -18.42 1.83 -8.81
C PRO A 118 -18.18 1.01 -10.08
N ALA A 119 -19.23 0.37 -10.59
CA ALA A 119 -19.14 -0.52 -11.76
C ALA A 119 -18.63 0.21 -13.01
N GLU A 120 -18.97 1.49 -13.15
CA GLU A 120 -18.58 2.37 -14.24
C GLU A 120 -17.05 2.58 -14.28
N TRP A 121 -16.39 2.47 -13.13
CA TRP A 121 -14.95 2.68 -12.98
C TRP A 121 -14.18 1.42 -13.34
N LEU A 122 -14.74 0.26 -13.04
CA LEU A 122 -14.22 -1.06 -13.42
C LEU A 122 -14.25 -1.25 -14.94
N LEU A 123 -15.28 -0.73 -15.62
CA LEU A 123 -15.40 -0.76 -17.08
C LEU A 123 -14.50 0.26 -17.80
N GLY A 124 -13.79 1.11 -17.05
CA GLY A 124 -12.85 2.10 -17.59
C GLY A 124 -13.50 3.39 -18.09
N ASP A 125 -14.78 3.61 -17.80
CA ASP A 125 -15.51 4.79 -18.29
C ASP A 125 -15.25 6.04 -17.44
N ALA A 126 -15.00 5.90 -16.14
CA ALA A 126 -14.78 7.05 -15.25
C ALA A 126 -13.35 7.60 -15.20
N PHE A 127 -12.40 6.90 -15.82
CA PHE A 127 -11.01 7.38 -15.95
C PHE A 127 -10.75 8.06 -17.30
N LYS A 128 -11.79 8.24 -18.12
CA LYS A 128 -11.74 9.05 -19.34
C LYS A 128 -11.84 10.53 -18.95
N ASN A 129 -10.72 11.20 -18.76
CA ASN A 129 -10.70 12.65 -18.70
C ASN A 129 -9.95 13.21 -19.91
N SER A 130 -10.71 13.96 -20.72
CA SER A 130 -10.34 15.17 -21.51
C SER A 130 -9.04 15.18 -22.31
#